data_AF-A0A6L3ASC3-F1
#
_entry.id   AF-A0A6L3ASC3-F1
#
_cell.length_a   1.000
_cell.length_b   1.000
_cell.length_c   1.000
_cell.angle_alpha   90.00
_cell.angle_beta   90.00
_cell.angle_gamma   90.00
#
_symmetry.space_group_name_H-M   'P 1'
#
loop_
_entity.id
_entity.type
_entity.pdbx_description
1 polymer ?
#
loop_
_entity_poly.entity_id
_entity_poly.type
_entity_poly.pdbx_seq_one_letter_code
_entity_poly.pdbx_strand_id
1 'polypeptide(L)'
;MQFRERRRVIQVIRTVYDPDLKRGRSELVGKIDKAAPLVTDRLQKSCTPEELSEILTYLDDRHNRLRNEAVRAGAETLPAQMREAAEYFRTHRDGDARAFATEIRLAWEELKTALRESGFSKSKVLKKATEKAGAPTVAVEVALEEVTEPAEVPPAEAPVRKPRARKAKTARVVALNTEGSKADETGAPPAA
;
A
#
# COMPACT_ATOMS: atom_id res chain seq x y z
N MET A 1 -31.85 7.09 6.71
CA MET A 1 -31.66 5.79 7.41
C MET A 1 -30.63 5.86 8.54
N GLN A 2 -30.68 4.94 9.51
CA GLN A 2 -29.61 4.74 10.51
C GLN A 2 -28.95 3.37 10.32
N PHE A 3 -27.61 3.35 10.29
CA PHE A 3 -26.81 2.13 10.23
C PHE A 3 -26.11 1.88 11.57
N ARG A 4 -26.27 0.67 12.13
CA ARG A 4 -25.59 0.27 13.37
C ARG A 4 -24.74 -0.97 13.14
N GLU A 5 -23.43 -0.83 13.25
CA GLU A 5 -22.50 -1.96 13.17
C GLU A 5 -22.44 -2.70 14.51
N ARG A 6 -22.69 -4.01 14.50
CA ARG A 6 -22.66 -4.88 15.68
C ARG A 6 -21.95 -6.19 15.36
N ARG A 7 -20.83 -6.48 16.02
CA ARG A 7 -20.03 -7.71 15.83
C ARG A 7 -19.85 -8.06 14.34
N ARG A 8 -20.67 -9.00 13.81
CA ARG A 8 -20.66 -9.52 12.43
C ARG A 8 -21.75 -8.96 11.51
N VAL A 9 -22.67 -8.13 12.00
CA VAL A 9 -23.81 -7.64 11.22
C VAL A 9 -23.92 -6.12 11.24
N ILE A 10 -24.47 -5.56 10.18
CA ILE A 10 -24.90 -4.18 10.05
C ILE A 10 -26.42 -4.17 10.12
N GLN A 11 -26.96 -3.49 11.14
CA GLN A 11 -28.39 -3.31 11.28
C GLN A 11 -28.82 -2.07 10.51
N VAL A 12 -29.81 -2.23 9.63
CA VAL A 12 -30.44 -1.15 8.88
C VAL A 12 -31.72 -0.78 9.62
N ILE A 13 -31.77 0.45 10.11
CA ILE A 13 -32.86 0.94 10.96
C ILE A 13 -33.46 2.18 10.31
N ARG A 14 -34.77 2.15 10.09
CA ARG A 14 -35.54 3.33 9.66
C ARG A 14 -36.20 3.99 10.86
N THR A 15 -36.45 5.29 10.77
CA THR A 15 -37.20 6.02 11.78
C THR A 15 -38.56 6.36 11.18
N VAL A 16 -39.64 5.86 11.79
CA VAL A 16 -41.02 6.12 11.38
C VAL A 16 -41.69 6.98 12.44
N TYR A 17 -42.46 7.99 12.04
CA TYR A 17 -43.21 8.80 12.99
C TYR A 17 -44.37 7.99 13.58
N ASP A 18 -44.40 7.86 14.91
CA ASP A 18 -45.48 7.21 15.64
C ASP A 18 -46.42 8.32 16.19
N PRO A 19 -47.64 8.45 15.66
CA PRO A 19 -48.56 9.52 16.05
C PRO A 19 -49.05 9.39 17.50
N ASP A 20 -49.10 8.18 18.05
CA ASP A 20 -49.55 7.93 19.42
C ASP A 20 -48.52 8.43 20.44
N LEU A 21 -47.24 8.22 20.12
CA LEU A 21 -46.12 8.66 20.96
C LEU A 21 -45.61 10.06 20.61
N LYS A 22 -46.15 10.70 19.56
CA LYS A 22 -45.73 11.99 19.00
C LYS A 22 -44.21 12.09 18.79
N ARG A 23 -43.56 10.97 18.45
CA ARG A 23 -42.10 10.87 18.28
C ARG A 23 -41.73 9.82 17.25
N GLY A 24 -40.51 9.90 16.73
CA GLY A 24 -39.96 8.87 15.85
C GLY A 24 -39.71 7.56 16.59
N ARG A 25 -40.20 6.45 16.04
CA ARG A 25 -39.92 5.07 16.44
C ARG A 25 -38.90 4.46 15.49
N SER A 26 -37.87 3.84 16.04
CA SER A 26 -36.87 3.11 15.27
C SER A 26 -37.39 1.71 14.92
N GLU A 27 -37.47 1.40 13.64
CA GLU A 27 -37.83 0.08 13.12
C GLU A 27 -36.63 -0.58 12.45
N LEU A 28 -36.34 -1.81 12.83
CA LEU A 28 -35.30 -2.60 12.19
C LEU A 28 -35.82 -3.13 10.85
N VAL A 29 -35.27 -2.62 9.75
CA VAL A 29 -35.65 -3.00 8.38
C VAL A 29 -34.96 -4.31 7.99
N GLY A 30 -33.69 -4.47 8.37
CA GLY A 30 -32.98 -5.71 8.13
C GLY A 30 -31.56 -5.73 8.65
N LYS A 31 -30.85 -6.79 8.28
CA LYS A 31 -29.47 -7.06 8.68
C LYS A 31 -28.65 -7.41 7.45
N ILE A 32 -27.45 -6.86 7.36
CA ILE A 32 -26.47 -7.14 6.31
C ILE A 32 -25.25 -7.76 6.99
N ASP A 33 -24.62 -8.78 6.39
CA ASP A 33 -23.39 -9.36 6.92
C ASP A 33 -22.20 -8.39 6.70
N LYS A 34 -21.31 -8.26 7.66
CA LYS A 34 -20.10 -7.44 7.53
C LYS A 34 -19.02 -8.11 6.67
N ALA A 35 -19.00 -9.44 6.62
CA ALA A 35 -18.01 -10.20 5.86
C ALA A 35 -18.33 -10.17 4.35
N ALA A 36 -19.61 -10.31 4.01
CA ALA A 36 -20.12 -10.21 2.65
C ALA A 36 -21.30 -9.22 2.62
N PRO A 37 -21.02 -7.90 2.55
CA PRO A 37 -22.05 -6.88 2.58
C PRO A 37 -22.84 -6.86 1.26
N LEU A 38 -23.85 -7.72 1.18
CA LEU A 38 -24.77 -7.82 0.05
C LEU A 38 -26.18 -7.43 0.47
N VAL A 39 -26.84 -6.64 -0.36
CA VAL A 39 -28.25 -6.28 -0.18
C VAL A 39 -29.10 -7.50 -0.53
N THR A 40 -29.59 -8.20 0.48
CA THR A 40 -30.45 -9.38 0.30
C THR A 40 -31.80 -9.04 -0.35
N ASP A 41 -32.41 -9.99 -1.07
CA ASP A 41 -33.73 -9.82 -1.71
C ASP A 41 -34.82 -9.39 -0.72
N ARG A 42 -34.70 -9.85 0.54
CA ARG A 42 -35.60 -9.44 1.62
C ARG A 42 -35.47 -7.95 1.91
N LEU A 43 -34.25 -7.43 1.95
CA LEU A 43 -33.99 -6.01 2.18
C LEU A 43 -34.47 -5.18 0.99
N GLN A 44 -34.27 -5.65 -0.24
CA GLN A 44 -34.77 -5.00 -1.46
C GLN A 44 -36.29 -4.85 -1.45
N LYS A 45 -37.03 -5.88 -1.03
CA LYS A 45 -38.50 -5.84 -0.94
C LYS A 45 -39.04 -4.98 0.21
N SER A 46 -38.23 -4.76 1.24
CA SER A 46 -38.66 -4.06 2.46
C SER A 46 -38.34 -2.56 2.45
N CYS A 47 -37.50 -2.12 1.51
CA CYS A 47 -37.02 -0.76 1.38
C CYS A 47 -37.62 -0.04 0.18
N THR A 48 -37.77 1.27 0.28
CA THR A 48 -38.05 2.13 -0.88
C THR A 48 -36.79 2.29 -1.75
N PRO A 49 -36.89 2.70 -3.03
CA PRO A 49 -35.70 2.89 -3.87
C PRO A 49 -34.75 3.97 -3.31
N GLU A 50 -35.28 5.00 -2.66
CA GLU A 50 -34.47 6.03 -1.98
C GLU A 50 -33.66 5.41 -0.83
N GLU A 51 -34.33 4.63 0.01
CA GLU A 51 -33.69 3.93 1.12
C GLU A 51 -32.61 2.94 0.64
N LEU A 52 -32.85 2.26 -0.48
CA LEU A 52 -31.85 1.37 -1.10
C LEU A 52 -30.63 2.14 -1.60
N SER A 53 -30.81 3.32 -2.20
CA SER A 53 -29.69 4.15 -2.63
C SER A 53 -28.85 4.64 -1.44
N GLU A 54 -29.47 4.98 -0.31
CA GLU A 54 -28.75 5.29 0.95
C GLU A 54 -27.96 4.08 1.47
N ILE A 55 -28.55 2.88 1.42
CA ILE A 55 -27.87 1.64 1.84
C ILE A 55 -26.64 1.39 0.98
N LEU A 56 -26.77 1.49 -0.34
CA LEU A 56 -25.66 1.27 -1.27
C LEU A 56 -24.54 2.28 -1.06
N THR A 57 -24.89 3.57 -0.95
CA THR A 57 -23.91 4.64 -0.67
C THR A 57 -23.15 4.37 0.64
N TYR A 58 -23.86 3.96 1.70
CA TYR A 58 -23.23 3.61 2.97
C TYR A 58 -22.27 2.41 2.84
N LEU A 59 -22.63 1.38 2.07
CA LEU A 59 -21.76 0.22 1.87
C LEU A 59 -20.49 0.58 1.08
N ASP A 60 -20.61 1.43 0.06
CA ASP A 60 -19.48 1.93 -0.72
C ASP A 60 -18.54 2.79 0.14
N ASP A 61 -19.08 3.74 0.90
CA ASP A 61 -18.31 4.57 1.82
C ASP A 61 -17.57 3.71 2.86
N ARG A 62 -18.26 2.70 3.40
CA ARG A 62 -17.65 1.75 4.34
C ARG A 62 -16.51 0.97 3.69
N HIS A 63 -16.71 0.47 2.46
CA HIS A 63 -15.68 -0.25 1.72
C HIS A 63 -14.45 0.64 1.49
N ASN A 64 -14.67 1.87 1.03
CA ASN A 64 -13.61 2.85 0.79
C ASN A 64 -12.85 3.19 2.06
N ARG A 65 -13.55 3.40 3.18
CA ARG A 65 -12.92 3.65 4.48
C ARG A 65 -12.02 2.49 4.90
N LEU A 66 -12.52 1.26 4.86
CA LEU A 66 -11.74 0.08 5.24
C LEU A 66 -10.53 -0.14 4.32
N ARG A 67 -10.70 0.08 3.01
CA ARG A 67 -9.62 0.03 2.04
C ARG A 67 -8.54 1.06 2.36
N ASN A 68 -8.93 2.30 2.64
CA ASN A 68 -8.01 3.38 2.96
C ASN A 68 -7.26 3.13 4.27
N GLU A 69 -7.94 2.61 5.29
CA GLU A 69 -7.32 2.17 6.55
C GLU A 69 -6.30 1.05 6.31
N ALA A 70 -6.64 0.05 5.49
CA ALA A 70 -5.73 -1.03 5.14
C ALA A 70 -4.51 -0.55 4.34
N VAL A 71 -4.71 0.34 3.36
CA VAL A 71 -3.63 0.96 2.58
C VAL A 71 -2.70 1.78 3.49
N ARG A 72 -3.27 2.55 4.42
CA ARG A 72 -2.50 3.32 5.39
C ARG A 72 -1.69 2.42 6.32
N ALA A 73 -2.31 1.40 6.90
CA ALA A 73 -1.62 0.44 7.76
C ALA A 73 -0.51 -0.30 6.99
N GLY A 74 -0.76 -0.64 5.71
CA GLY A 74 0.25 -1.19 4.82
C GLY A 74 1.44 -0.24 4.63
N ALA A 75 1.18 1.03 4.33
CA ALA A 75 2.24 2.03 4.20
C ALA A 75 3.04 2.26 5.49
N GLU A 76 2.38 2.18 6.66
CA GLU A 76 3.00 2.31 7.98
C GLU A 76 3.92 1.12 8.31
N THR A 77 3.53 -0.10 7.93
CA THR A 77 4.27 -1.34 8.22
C THR A 77 5.32 -1.70 7.17
N LEU A 78 5.19 -1.17 5.95
CA LEU A 78 6.07 -1.47 4.82
C LEU A 78 7.56 -1.29 5.12
N PRO A 79 8.04 -0.22 5.79
CA PRO A 79 9.48 -0.08 6.08
C PRO A 79 10.04 -1.18 6.97
N ALA A 80 9.24 -1.72 7.90
CA ALA A 80 9.65 -2.84 8.74
C ALA A 80 9.72 -4.14 7.92
N GLN A 81 8.68 -4.42 7.13
CA GLN A 81 8.63 -5.59 6.24
C GLN A 81 9.78 -5.60 5.23
N MET A 82 10.19 -4.43 4.71
CA MET A 82 11.35 -4.33 3.81
C MET A 82 12.68 -4.71 4.48
N ARG A 83 12.84 -4.44 5.78
CA ARG A 83 14.04 -4.83 6.54
C ARG A 83 14.06 -6.34 6.78
N GLU A 84 12.92 -6.92 7.16
CA GLU A 84 12.76 -8.37 7.33
C GLU A 84 13.00 -9.12 6.01
N ALA A 85 12.44 -8.61 4.90
CA ALA A 85 12.71 -9.16 3.57
C ALA A 85 14.21 -9.09 3.20
N ALA A 86 14.90 -8.02 3.58
CA ALA A 86 16.34 -7.90 3.35
C ALA A 86 17.14 -8.96 4.14
N GLU A 87 16.70 -9.32 5.34
CA GLU A 87 17.29 -10.42 6.12
C GLU A 87 17.05 -11.78 5.46
N TYR A 88 15.82 -12.02 4.97
CA TYR A 88 15.49 -13.23 4.22
C TYR A 88 16.44 -13.45 3.03
N PHE A 89 16.67 -12.44 2.18
CA PHE A 89 17.56 -12.57 1.01
C PHE A 89 19.06 -12.65 1.32
N ARG A 90 19.48 -12.35 2.55
CA ARG A 90 20.87 -12.59 2.97
C ARG A 90 21.12 -14.07 3.22
N THR A 91 20.12 -14.79 3.71
CA THR A 91 20.20 -16.20 4.09
C THR A 91 19.67 -17.15 3.02
N HIS A 92 18.76 -16.69 2.15
CA HIS A 92 18.07 -17.50 1.15
C HIS A 92 18.48 -17.15 -0.30
N ARG A 93 18.74 -18.18 -1.12
CA ARG A 93 19.18 -18.08 -2.54
C ARG A 93 18.51 -19.10 -3.47
N ASP A 94 17.48 -19.75 -2.98
CA ASP A 94 16.63 -20.75 -3.62
C ASP A 94 15.73 -20.16 -4.74
N GLY A 95 14.96 -21.02 -5.38
CA GLY A 95 14.07 -20.65 -6.48
C GLY A 95 12.99 -19.64 -6.05
N ASP A 96 12.41 -19.83 -4.86
CA ASP A 96 11.36 -18.97 -4.34
C ASP A 96 11.91 -17.59 -3.99
N ALA A 97 13.13 -17.53 -3.43
CA ALA A 97 13.83 -16.26 -3.22
C ALA A 97 14.03 -15.47 -4.55
N ARG A 98 14.23 -16.14 -5.70
CA ARG A 98 14.31 -15.43 -6.99
C ARG A 98 12.95 -14.91 -7.46
N ALA A 99 11.88 -15.68 -7.24
CA ALA A 99 10.52 -15.25 -7.57
C ALA A 99 10.13 -14.02 -6.74
N PHE A 100 10.28 -14.09 -5.41
CA PHE A 100 9.99 -12.95 -4.52
C PHE A 100 10.85 -11.72 -4.83
N ALA A 101 12.14 -11.90 -5.13
CA ALA A 101 13.00 -10.78 -5.49
C ALA A 101 12.51 -10.06 -6.77
N THR A 102 11.93 -10.80 -7.72
CA THR A 102 11.37 -10.25 -8.96
C THR A 102 10.10 -9.46 -8.67
N GLU A 103 9.17 -10.02 -7.89
CA GLU A 103 7.92 -9.35 -7.51
C GLU A 103 8.19 -8.07 -6.69
N ILE A 104 9.06 -8.16 -5.69
CA ILE A 104 9.45 -7.00 -4.86
C ILE A 104 10.11 -5.91 -5.72
N ARG A 105 10.92 -6.29 -6.72
CA ARG A 105 11.52 -5.34 -7.66
C ARG A 105 10.46 -4.58 -8.45
N LEU A 106 9.46 -5.28 -8.99
CA LEU A 106 8.37 -4.65 -9.77
C LEU A 106 7.55 -3.71 -8.88
N ALA A 107 7.11 -4.20 -7.72
CA ALA A 107 6.36 -3.40 -6.75
C ALA A 107 7.15 -2.15 -6.28
N TRP A 108 8.48 -2.26 -6.15
CA TRP A 108 9.34 -1.14 -5.78
C TRP A 108 9.43 -0.07 -6.88
N GLU A 109 9.42 -0.45 -8.16
CA GLU A 109 9.38 0.52 -9.27
C GLU A 109 8.05 1.27 -9.32
N GLU A 110 6.93 0.58 -9.08
CA GLU A 110 5.60 1.18 -8.98
C GLU A 110 5.54 2.17 -7.82
N LEU A 111 6.00 1.76 -6.63
CA LEU A 111 6.04 2.62 -5.44
C LEU A 111 6.90 3.88 -5.68
N LYS A 112 8.08 3.74 -6.29
CA LYS A 112 8.92 4.89 -6.64
C LYS A 112 8.25 5.84 -7.62
N THR A 113 7.41 5.33 -8.52
CA THR A 113 6.68 6.16 -9.48
C THR A 113 5.56 6.92 -8.77
N ALA A 114 4.76 6.24 -7.96
CA ALA A 114 3.74 6.87 -7.13
C ALA A 114 4.31 7.96 -6.19
N LEU A 115 5.45 7.70 -5.53
CA LEU A 115 6.11 8.70 -4.68
C LEU A 115 6.60 9.93 -5.45
N ARG A 116 7.02 9.76 -6.72
CA ARG A 116 7.43 10.90 -7.56
C ARG A 116 6.22 11.72 -8.00
N GLU A 117 5.16 11.07 -8.43
CA GLU A 117 3.91 11.71 -8.83
C GLU A 117 3.27 12.48 -7.67
N SER A 118 3.32 11.92 -6.46
CA SER A 118 2.82 12.59 -5.25
C SER A 118 3.79 13.65 -4.68
N GLY A 119 4.92 13.90 -5.34
CA GLY A 119 5.87 14.94 -4.96
C GLY A 119 6.85 14.59 -3.83
N PHE A 120 6.87 13.34 -3.35
CA PHE A 120 7.84 12.82 -2.36
C PHE A 120 9.15 12.37 -3.03
N SER A 121 9.72 13.22 -3.89
CA SER A 121 10.98 12.89 -4.56
C SER A 121 12.13 12.79 -3.56
N LYS A 122 13.09 11.90 -3.87
CA LYS A 122 14.25 11.58 -3.01
C LYS A 122 14.94 12.83 -2.45
N SER A 123 15.16 13.85 -3.29
CA SER A 123 15.81 15.10 -2.91
C SER A 123 14.97 15.94 -1.93
N LYS A 124 13.64 15.99 -2.11
CA LYS A 124 12.73 16.73 -1.23
C LYS A 124 12.59 16.05 0.14
N VAL A 125 12.47 14.72 0.15
CA VAL A 125 12.31 13.96 1.39
C VAL A 125 13.60 13.96 2.21
N LEU A 126 14.76 13.77 1.57
CA LEU A 126 16.05 13.82 2.27
C LEU A 126 16.35 15.21 2.81
N LYS A 127 16.12 16.29 2.04
CA LYS A 127 16.28 17.67 2.53
C LYS A 127 15.38 17.93 3.75
N LYS A 128 14.11 17.52 3.69
CA LYS A 128 13.15 17.67 4.80
C LYS A 128 13.52 16.83 6.03
N ALA A 129 14.08 15.63 5.84
CA ALA A 129 14.56 14.81 6.95
C ALA A 129 15.78 15.43 7.64
N THR A 130 16.72 15.99 6.86
CA THR A 130 17.89 16.70 7.39
C THR A 130 17.51 18.03 8.06
N GLU A 131 16.54 18.78 7.53
CA GLU A 131 16.02 20.00 8.16
C GLU A 131 15.29 19.70 9.48
N LYS A 132 14.51 18.59 9.54
CA LYS A 132 13.84 18.16 10.76
C LYS A 132 14.82 17.61 11.82
N ALA A 133 15.94 17.04 11.40
CA ALA A 133 17.04 16.64 12.27
C ALA A 133 17.97 17.80 12.66
N GLY A 134 17.87 18.94 11.94
CA GLY A 134 18.72 20.12 12.09
C GLY A 134 18.06 21.29 12.82
N ALA A 135 17.01 21.07 13.60
CA ALA A 135 16.46 22.06 14.53
C ALA A 135 16.99 21.81 15.96
N PRO A 136 18.18 22.33 16.33
CA PRO A 136 18.64 22.31 17.70
C PRO A 136 17.91 23.40 18.49
N THR A 137 17.13 23.00 19.49
CA THR A 137 16.78 23.88 20.60
C THR A 137 18.02 24.16 21.44
N VAL A 138 18.36 25.44 21.45
CA VAL A 138 19.31 26.23 22.24
C VAL A 138 19.50 25.80 23.71
N ALA A 139 20.79 25.75 24.08
CA ALA A 139 21.49 26.08 25.34
C ALA A 139 21.08 25.45 26.69
N VAL A 140 22.05 24.72 27.26
CA VAL A 140 22.55 25.02 28.62
C VAL A 140 24.07 25.07 28.54
N GLU A 141 24.62 26.28 28.65
CA GLU A 141 26.02 26.54 29.02
C GLU A 141 26.17 26.24 30.52
N VAL A 142 27.19 25.45 30.90
CA VAL A 142 27.99 25.72 32.11
C VAL A 142 29.43 25.33 31.80
N ALA A 143 30.30 26.33 31.89
CA ALA A 143 31.75 26.27 31.80
C ALA A 143 32.38 25.54 33.01
N LEU A 144 33.57 24.96 32.86
CA LEU A 144 34.86 25.54 33.30
C LEU A 144 36.00 24.49 33.27
N GLU A 145 37.13 24.88 32.65
CA GLU A 145 38.55 24.59 33.00
C GLU A 145 39.10 23.13 32.98
N GLU A 146 40.35 22.81 32.62
CA GLU A 146 41.55 23.49 32.08
C GLU A 146 42.62 22.40 31.78
N VAL A 147 43.62 22.74 30.94
CA VAL A 147 44.98 22.13 30.74
C VAL A 147 45.11 20.64 30.32
N THR A 148 45.85 20.21 29.29
CA THR A 148 47.20 20.57 28.82
C THR A 148 47.44 19.97 27.41
N GLU A 149 47.97 20.77 26.47
CA GLU A 149 48.83 20.34 25.33
C GLU A 149 50.31 20.35 25.83
N PRO A 150 51.36 19.92 25.09
CA PRO A 150 51.43 19.56 23.66
C PRO A 150 52.31 18.32 23.33
N ALA A 151 52.30 17.86 22.07
CA ALA A 151 53.51 17.65 21.24
C ALA A 151 53.26 16.87 19.93
N GLU A 152 53.49 17.57 18.81
CA GLU A 152 54.20 17.18 17.58
C GLU A 152 53.68 16.12 16.58
N VAL A 153 54.09 16.32 15.32
CA VAL A 153 53.40 16.05 14.05
C VAL A 153 54.12 14.92 13.22
N PRO A 154 53.77 14.59 11.94
CA PRO A 154 53.66 13.23 11.36
C PRO A 154 54.89 12.95 10.42
N PRO A 155 54.89 12.28 9.23
CA PRO A 155 53.90 11.51 8.44
C PRO A 155 54.43 10.23 7.72
N ALA A 156 53.55 9.47 7.04
CA ALA A 156 53.87 8.62 5.86
C ALA A 156 52.56 8.16 5.20
N GLU A 157 52.13 8.76 4.09
CA GLU A 157 52.34 8.31 2.68
C GLU A 157 51.57 7.05 2.25
N ALA A 158 50.77 7.24 1.19
CA ALA A 158 49.89 6.27 0.53
C ALA A 158 50.67 5.16 -0.22
N PRO A 159 50.01 4.06 -0.67
CA PRO A 159 49.79 3.99 -2.12
C PRO A 159 48.55 3.21 -2.64
N VAL A 160 48.06 3.71 -3.78
CA VAL A 160 47.76 2.98 -5.04
C VAL A 160 46.42 2.25 -5.24
N ARG A 161 45.64 2.91 -6.12
CA ARG A 161 44.59 2.51 -7.05
C ARG A 161 44.65 1.07 -7.59
N LYS A 162 43.48 0.43 -7.70
CA LYS A 162 43.25 -0.74 -8.59
C LYS A 162 42.27 -0.39 -9.72
N PRO A 163 42.41 -1.01 -10.91
CA PRO A 163 41.86 -0.50 -12.17
C PRO A 163 40.38 -0.87 -12.40
N ARG A 164 39.70 0.07 -13.06
CA ARG A 164 38.31 0.02 -13.50
C ARG A 164 38.20 -0.80 -14.80
N ALA A 165 37.72 -2.04 -14.71
CA ALA A 165 37.33 -2.81 -15.89
C ALA A 165 35.99 -2.26 -16.44
N ARG A 166 36.06 -1.59 -17.60
CA ARG A 166 34.90 -1.31 -18.45
C ARG A 166 34.74 -2.49 -19.41
N LYS A 167 33.65 -3.26 -19.31
CA LYS A 167 33.13 -4.04 -20.46
C LYS A 167 31.81 -3.41 -20.89
N ALA A 168 31.89 -2.75 -22.04
CA ALA A 168 30.75 -2.22 -22.75
C ALA A 168 29.97 -3.36 -23.40
N LYS A 169 28.66 -3.16 -23.38
CA LYS A 169 27.58 -3.93 -23.98
C LYS A 169 27.45 -3.50 -25.45
N THR A 170 27.42 -4.45 -26.38
CA THR A 170 26.84 -4.21 -27.71
C THR A 170 25.98 -5.40 -28.09
N ALA A 171 24.68 -5.13 -28.23
CA ALA A 171 23.69 -6.02 -28.78
C ALA A 171 23.76 -6.02 -30.31
N ARG A 172 23.40 -7.13 -30.96
CA ARG A 172 22.64 -7.04 -32.21
C ARG A 172 21.72 -8.25 -32.39
N VAL A 173 20.45 -7.91 -32.44
CA VAL A 173 19.30 -8.68 -32.90
C VAL A 173 19.44 -8.92 -34.40
N VAL A 174 19.17 -10.15 -34.86
CA VAL A 174 18.60 -10.40 -36.18
C VAL A 174 17.48 -11.41 -36.01
N ALA A 175 16.26 -10.93 -36.19
CA ALA A 175 15.06 -11.71 -36.36
C ALA A 175 15.09 -12.38 -37.73
N LEU A 176 14.70 -13.64 -37.77
CA LEU A 176 14.22 -14.30 -38.98
C LEU A 176 12.81 -14.82 -38.66
N ASN A 177 11.84 -14.18 -39.32
CA ASN A 177 10.58 -14.79 -39.74
C ASN A 177 10.91 -16.11 -40.48
N THR A 178 10.04 -17.11 -40.60
CA THR A 178 8.77 -17.05 -41.34
C THR A 178 8.08 -18.42 -41.23
N GLU A 179 6.76 -18.43 -41.47
CA GLU A 179 5.91 -19.56 -41.90
C GLU A 179 5.60 -20.63 -40.84
N GLY A 180 4.36 -21.06 -40.62
CA GLY A 180 3.11 -20.92 -41.35
C GLY A 180 2.31 -22.20 -41.11
N SER A 181 1.00 -22.13 -40.86
CA SER A 181 0.01 -23.10 -41.35
C SER A 181 -1.39 -22.82 -40.83
N LYS A 182 -2.30 -22.85 -41.80
CA LYS A 182 -3.76 -22.94 -41.70
C LYS A 182 -4.21 -24.28 -41.11
N ALA A 183 -5.40 -24.26 -40.49
CA ALA A 183 -6.55 -25.17 -40.66
C ALA A 183 -7.40 -25.02 -39.38
N ASP A 184 -8.58 -24.42 -39.41
CA ASP A 184 -9.84 -25.00 -39.88
C ASP A 184 -10.22 -26.25 -39.08
N GLU A 185 -11.15 -26.12 -38.11
CA GLU A 185 -12.19 -27.15 -37.94
C GLU A 185 -13.38 -26.63 -37.13
N THR A 186 -14.52 -26.78 -37.78
CA THR A 186 -15.89 -26.60 -37.30
C THR A 186 -16.28 -27.82 -36.47
N GLY A 187 -16.90 -27.62 -35.31
CA GLY A 187 -17.38 -28.73 -34.47
C GLY A 187 -18.62 -28.34 -33.67
N ALA A 188 -19.80 -28.55 -34.27
CA ALA A 188 -21.09 -28.50 -33.61
C ALA A 188 -21.26 -29.67 -32.61
N PRO A 189 -21.98 -29.52 -31.50
CA PRO A 189 -22.36 -30.63 -30.64
C PRO A 189 -23.69 -31.27 -31.12
N PRO A 190 -23.83 -32.61 -31.12
CA PRO A 190 -25.14 -33.23 -31.27
C PRO A 190 -25.89 -33.27 -29.92
N ALA A 191 -27.20 -33.10 -30.02
CA ALA A 191 -28.16 -33.35 -28.96
C ALA A 191 -28.46 -34.86 -28.83
N ALA A 192 -28.54 -35.34 -27.58
CA ALA A 192 -29.45 -36.38 -27.11
C ALA A 192 -29.47 -36.36 -25.58
#